data_AF-A0A2M7XL22-F1
#
_entry.id   AF-A0A2M7XL22-F1
#
_cell.length_a   1.000
_cell.length_b   1.000
_cell.length_c   1.000
_cell.angle_alpha   90.00
_cell.angle_beta   90.00
_cell.angle_gamma   90.00
#
_symmetry.space_group_name_H-M   'P 1'
#
loop_
_entity.id
_entity.type
_entity.pdbx_description
1 polymer ?
#
loop_
_entity_poly.entity_id
_entity_poly.type
_entity_poly.pdbx_seq_one_letter_code
_entity_poly.pdbx_strand_id
1 'polypeptide(L)' 'MAEKNFEAQLFRAADKLRKNIDAAEYKHVVLGLIFLKYISDSFEEVHQKLVAGEGGYSGADPEDKDEYKAENVFRV' A
#
# COMPACT_ATOMS: atom_id res chain seq x y z
N MET A 1 -7.20 -18.25 -14.29
CA MET A 1 -6.74 -19.22 -13.26
C MET A 1 -5.42 -18.77 -12.59
N ALA A 2 -5.14 -17.46 -12.47
CA ALA A 2 -3.87 -16.95 -11.93
C ALA A 2 -3.93 -16.59 -10.43
N GLU A 3 -5.09 -16.17 -9.94
CA GLU A 3 -5.34 -15.69 -8.56
C GLU A 3 -4.86 -16.68 -7.48
N LYS A 4 -5.28 -17.95 -7.57
CA LYS A 4 -4.94 -19.00 -6.59
C LYS A 4 -3.43 -19.27 -6.43
N ASN A 5 -2.61 -18.94 -7.44
CA ASN A 5 -1.18 -19.22 -7.37
C ASN A 5 -0.42 -18.11 -6.65
N PHE A 6 -0.83 -16.85 -6.83
CA PHE A 6 -0.18 -15.72 -6.17
C PHE A 6 -0.46 -15.70 -4.66
N GLU A 7 -1.72 -15.85 -4.26
CA GLU A 7 -2.11 -15.92 -2.85
C GLU A 7 -1.42 -17.09 -2.13
N ALA A 8 -1.36 -18.26 -2.78
CA ALA A 8 -0.68 -19.43 -2.23
C ALA A 8 0.83 -19.22 -2.10
N GLN A 9 1.46 -18.51 -3.03
CA GLN A 9 2.88 -18.15 -2.95
C GLN A 9 3.15 -17.17 -1.81
N LEU A 10 2.34 -16.12 -1.67
CA LEU A 10 2.43 -15.16 -0.57
C LEU A 10 2.22 -15.84 0.78
N PHE A 11 1.21 -16.70 0.89
CA PHE A 11 0.94 -17.46 2.10
C PHE A 11 2.12 -18.35 2.49
N ARG A 12 2.69 -19.09 1.52
CA ARG A 12 3.89 -19.93 1.75
C ARG A 12 5.11 -19.11 2.14
N ALA A 13 5.30 -17.94 1.55
CA ALA A 13 6.40 -17.05 1.90
C ALA A 13 6.24 -16.49 3.33
N ALA A 14 5.02 -16.05 3.68
CA ALA A 14 4.71 -15.57 5.02
C ALA A 14 4.87 -16.67 6.08
N ASP A 15 4.43 -17.89 5.81
CA ASP A 15 4.56 -19.03 6.71
C ASP A 15 6.03 -19.40 6.97
N LYS A 16 6.88 -19.37 5.93
CA LYS A 16 8.34 -19.55 6.08
C LYS A 16 8.99 -18.49 6.97
N LEU A 17 8.49 -17.25 6.93
CA LEU A 17 9.02 -16.12 7.71
C LEU A 17 8.50 -16.09 9.16
N ARG A 18 7.34 -16.71 9.43
CA ARG A 18 6.71 -16.75 10.76
C ARG A 18 7.57 -17.43 11.84
N LYS A 19 8.43 -18.37 11.46
CA LYS A 19 9.27 -19.18 12.38
C LYS A 19 8.43 -19.75 13.54
N ASN A 20 8.73 -19.34 14.79
CA ASN A 20 8.11 -19.85 16.01
C ASN A 20 6.97 -18.96 16.55
N ILE A 21 6.54 -17.93 15.81
CA ILE A 21 5.47 -17.02 16.26
C ILE A 21 4.11 -17.66 15.98
N ASP A 22 3.16 -17.57 16.91
CA ASP A 22 1.80 -18.07 16.68
C ASP A 22 1.10 -17.32 15.54
N ALA A 23 0.18 -17.99 14.84
CA ALA A 23 -0.50 -17.42 13.67
C ALA A 23 -1.42 -16.26 14.09
N ALA A 24 -2.00 -16.34 15.29
CA ALA A 24 -2.85 -15.29 15.84
C ALA A 24 -2.05 -14.00 16.14
N GLU A 25 -0.76 -14.11 16.43
CA GLU A 25 0.13 -12.97 16.64
C GLU A 25 0.73 -12.47 15.33
N TYR A 26 1.20 -13.38 14.48
CA TYR A 26 1.86 -13.06 13.21
C TYR A 26 0.92 -12.39 12.20
N LYS A 27 -0.40 -12.64 12.27
CA LYS A 27 -1.39 -11.97 11.42
C LYS A 27 -1.31 -10.44 11.53
N HIS A 28 -1.04 -9.90 12.72
CA HIS A 28 -0.98 -8.45 12.92
C HIS A 28 0.23 -7.84 12.21
N VAL A 29 1.36 -8.56 12.19
CA VAL A 29 2.56 -8.14 11.46
C VAL A 29 2.29 -8.17 9.95
N VAL A 30 1.81 -9.30 9.43
CA VAL A 30 1.59 -9.45 7.98
C VAL A 30 0.52 -8.51 7.47
N LEU A 31 -0.62 -8.40 8.17
CA LEU A 31 -1.69 -7.47 7.79
C LEU A 31 -1.24 -6.02 7.91
N GLY A 32 -0.44 -5.68 8.93
CA GLY A 32 0.16 -4.35 9.08
C GLY A 32 1.09 -4.00 7.93
N LEU A 33 1.92 -4.94 7.47
CA LEU A 33 2.81 -4.73 6.33
C LEU A 33 2.06 -4.61 5.00
N ILE A 34 1.02 -5.42 4.79
CA ILE A 34 0.15 -5.31 3.60
C ILE A 34 -0.54 -3.95 3.60
N PHE A 35 -1.07 -3.52 4.74
CA PHE A 35 -1.68 -2.21 4.89
C PHE A 35 -0.68 -1.08 4.61
N LEU A 36 0.54 -1.16 5.17
CA LEU A 36 1.59 -0.17 4.92
C LEU A 36 1.98 -0.08 3.45
N LYS A 37 2.08 -1.24 2.77
CA LYS A 37 2.34 -1.28 1.32
C LYS A 37 1.20 -0.63 0.54
N TYR A 38 -0.05 -0.94 0.88
CA TYR A 38 -1.22 -0.36 0.23
C TYR A 38 -1.26 1.17 0.35
N ILE A 39 -1.05 1.73 1.55
CA ILE A 39 -1.04 3.18 1.72
C ILE A 39 0.14 3.83 1.01
N SER A 40 1.32 3.18 1.01
CA SER A 40 2.51 3.71 0.33
C SER A 40 2.30 3.77 -1.19
N ASP A 41 1.69 2.73 -1.76
CA ASP A 41 1.42 2.65 -3.20
C ASP A 41 0.35 3.66 -3.62
N SER A 42 -0.70 3.80 -2.81
CA SER A 42 -1.76 4.79 -3.04
C SER A 42 -1.21 6.21 -2.98
N PHE A 43 -0.33 6.50 -2.02
CA PHE A 43 0.37 7.77 -1.91
C PHE A 43 1.28 8.03 -3.11
N GLU A 44 2.11 7.06 -3.49
CA GLU A 44 3.05 7.20 -4.59
C GLU A 44 2.34 7.43 -5.92
N GLU A 45 1.21 6.75 -6.16
CA GLU A 45 0.40 6.95 -7.38
C GLU A 45 -0.13 8.39 -7.48
N VAL A 46 -0.70 8.93 -6.38
CA VAL A 46 -1.20 10.32 -6.37
C VAL A 46 -0.05 11.33 -6.45
N HIS A 47 1.04 11.09 -5.71
CA HIS A 47 2.22 11.96 -5.74
C HIS A 47 2.80 12.06 -7.16
N GLN A 48 2.90 10.94 -7.89
CA GLN A 48 3.36 10.94 -9.27
C GLN A 48 2.45 11.76 -10.19
N LYS A 49 1.12 11.66 -10.04
CA LYS A 49 0.15 12.47 -10.80
C LYS A 49 0.29 13.96 -10.50
N LEU A 50 0.46 14.33 -9.22
CA LEU A 50 0.66 15.71 -8.78
C LEU A 50 1.96 16.30 -9.34
N VAL A 51 3.07 15.56 -9.26
CA VAL A 51 4.37 15.99 -9.80
C VAL A 51 4.36 16.10 -11.32
N ALA A 52 3.69 15.17 -12.02
CA ALA A 52 3.57 15.21 -13.47
C ALA A 52 2.63 16.32 -13.96
N GLY A 53 1.76 16.85 -13.08
CA GLY A 53 0.76 17.87 -13.42
C GLY A 53 -0.25 17.38 -14.46
N GLU A 54 -0.52 16.07 -14.51
CA GLU A 54 -1.39 15.47 -15.50
C GLU A 54 -2.87 15.76 -15.21
N GLY A 55 -3.64 16.17 -16.22
CA GLY A 55 -5.07 16.38 -16.07
C GLY A 55 -5.45 17.55 -15.15
N GLY A 56 -6.27 17.29 -14.13
CA GLY A 56 -6.78 18.30 -13.19
C GLY A 56 -5.77 18.79 -12.16
N TYR A 57 -4.57 18.20 -12.11
CA TYR A 57 -3.52 18.49 -11.12
C TYR A 57 -2.52 19.57 -11.60
N SER A 58 -2.81 20.26 -12.69
CA SER A 58 -1.96 21.36 -13.19
C SER A 58 -1.90 22.51 -12.17
N GLY A 59 -0.77 22.65 -11.49
CA GLY A 59 -0.56 23.66 -10.45
C GLY A 59 -0.92 23.20 -9.04
N ALA A 60 -1.25 21.91 -8.87
CA ALA A 60 -1.39 21.29 -7.56
C ALA A 60 -0.03 21.17 -6.87
N ASP A 61 0.00 21.30 -5.55
CA ASP A 61 1.22 21.20 -4.76
C ASP A 61 1.38 19.76 -4.21
N PRO A 62 2.38 18.98 -4.66
CA PRO A 62 2.62 17.63 -4.16
C PRO A 62 2.98 17.59 -2.66
N GLU A 63 3.35 18.70 -2.04
CA GLU A 63 3.59 18.81 -0.60
C GLU A 63 2.32 19.12 0.20
N ASP A 64 1.25 19.59 -0.43
CA ASP A 64 -0.03 19.87 0.24
C ASP A 64 -0.77 18.56 0.58
N LYS A 65 -1.20 18.45 1.84
CA LYS A 65 -1.93 17.28 2.36
C LYS A 65 -3.37 17.23 1.85
N ASP A 66 -3.96 18.37 1.52
CA ASP A 66 -5.35 18.43 1.10
C ASP A 66 -5.56 17.83 -0.30
N GLU A 67 -4.54 17.86 -1.17
CA GLU A 67 -4.52 17.18 -2.47
C GLU A 67 -4.68 15.66 -2.33
N TYR A 68 -4.03 15.05 -1.32
CA TYR A 68 -4.16 13.62 -1.05
C TYR A 68 -5.50 13.25 -0.41
N LYS A 69 -6.06 14.14 0.43
CA LYS A 69 -7.38 13.93 1.03
C LYS A 69 -8.49 13.95 -0.01
N ALA A 70 -8.38 14.78 -1.05
CA ALA A 70 -9.33 14.82 -2.15
C ALA A 70 -9.48 13.45 -2.83
N GLU A 71 -8.37 12.70 -2.92
CA GLU A 71 -8.32 11.35 -3.49
C GLU A 71 -8.56 10.24 -2.44
N ASN A 72 -8.93 10.59 -1.20
CA ASN A 72 -9.05 9.65 -0.06
C ASN A 72 -7.76 8.86 0.22
N VAL A 73 -6.60 9.42 -0.11
CA VAL A 73 -5.30 8.79 0.10
C VAL A 73 -4.71 9.25 1.43
N PHE A 74 -4.35 8.27 2.26
CA PHE A 74 -3.78 8.51 3.57
C PHE A 74 -2.26 8.75 3.45
N ARG A 75 -1.82 9.97 3.78
CA ARG A 75 -0.41 10.35 3.88
C ARG A 75 0.02 10.40 5.35
N VAL A 76 0.99 9.56 5.73
CA VAL A 76 1.63 9.58 7.06
C VAL A 76 2.69 10.68 7.13
#